data_AF-A0A258N662-F1
#
_entry.id   AF-A0A258N662-F1
#
_cell.length_a   1.000
_cell.length_b   1.000
_cell.length_c   1.000
_cell.angle_alpha   90.00
_cell.angle_beta   90.00
_cell.angle_gamma   90.00
#
_symmetry.space_group_name_H-M   'P 1'
#
loop_
_entity.id
_entity.type
_entity.pdbx_description
1 polymer ?
#
loop_
_entity_poly.entity_id
_entity_poly.type
_entity_poly.pdbx_seq_one_letter_code
_entity_poly.pdbx_strand_id
1 'polypeptide(L)'
;KIAIQTGQPLDQKELHLFEEDALDFNHFNKELFKAIEPLIISPKIALQFPAWLQSAASLGTLIHLPIYRLITAFVAKKTKNTVFYDSVLFGVLFFGYGIFLIWVAWVIWMITHHWILALCWPLLLPLLAYAAVMKKINERAELG
;
A
#
# COMPACT_ATOMS: atom_id res chain seq x y z
N LYS A 1 24.14 -9.24 -29.20
CA LYS A 1 22.87 -9.99 -29.38
C LYS A 1 22.08 -9.86 -28.08
N ILE A 2 20.99 -9.08 -28.06
CA ILE A 2 20.10 -8.99 -26.90
C ILE A 2 19.17 -10.22 -27.00
N ALA A 3 19.28 -11.16 -26.08
CA ALA A 3 18.38 -12.30 -26.01
C ALA A 3 17.06 -11.82 -25.37
N ILE A 4 16.05 -11.57 -26.19
CA ILE A 4 14.71 -11.24 -25.71
C ILE A 4 14.06 -12.57 -25.27
N GLN A 5 13.88 -12.77 -23.97
CA GLN A 5 13.09 -13.88 -23.45
C GLN A 5 11.60 -13.51 -23.56
N THR A 6 11.00 -13.84 -24.69
CA THR A 6 9.54 -13.81 -24.86
C THR A 6 8.98 -15.07 -24.21
N GLY A 7 8.18 -14.94 -23.16
CA GLY A 7 7.52 -16.07 -22.49
C GLY A 7 6.56 -16.85 -23.39
N GLN A 8 5.69 -17.68 -22.79
CA GLN A 8 4.69 -18.41 -23.57
C GLN A 8 3.55 -17.49 -24.06
N PRO A 9 3.05 -17.66 -25.29
CA PRO A 9 1.89 -16.93 -25.78
C PRO A 9 0.61 -17.35 -25.04
N LEU A 10 -0.25 -16.39 -24.71
CA LEU A 10 -1.56 -16.60 -24.09
C LEU A 10 -2.66 -16.62 -25.16
N ASP A 11 -3.63 -17.52 -25.05
CA ASP A 11 -4.79 -17.58 -25.95
C ASP A 11 -5.89 -16.60 -25.48
N GLN A 12 -6.51 -15.88 -26.42
CA GLN A 12 -7.57 -14.91 -26.13
C GLN A 12 -8.78 -15.56 -25.45
N LYS A 13 -9.09 -16.82 -25.76
CA LYS A 13 -10.25 -17.53 -25.22
C LYS A 13 -10.10 -17.90 -23.75
N GLU A 14 -8.86 -17.96 -23.26
CA GLU A 14 -8.54 -18.26 -21.86
C GLU A 14 -8.56 -17.01 -20.98
N LEU A 15 -8.58 -15.83 -21.61
CA LEU A 15 -8.47 -14.52 -20.98
C LEU A 15 -9.81 -13.82 -20.77
N HIS A 16 -10.83 -14.17 -21.56
CA HIS A 16 -12.20 -13.62 -21.47
C HIS A 16 -13.17 -14.72 -21.03
N LEU A 17 -13.45 -14.79 -19.73
CA LEU A 17 -14.27 -15.85 -19.11
C LEU A 17 -15.52 -15.31 -18.40
N PHE A 18 -15.58 -14.01 -18.13
CA PHE A 18 -16.67 -13.40 -17.37
C PHE A 18 -17.44 -12.38 -18.22
N GLU A 19 -18.77 -12.36 -18.09
CA GLU A 19 -19.61 -11.33 -18.72
C GLU A 19 -19.48 -9.97 -18.02
N GLU A 20 -19.10 -9.96 -16.74
CA GLU A 20 -18.89 -8.73 -15.97
C GLU A 20 -17.44 -8.24 -16.15
N ASP A 21 -17.29 -7.10 -16.83
CA ASP A 21 -16.00 -6.49 -17.19
C ASP A 21 -15.00 -6.42 -16.02
N ALA A 22 -15.47 -6.07 -14.80
CA ALA A 22 -14.60 -5.90 -13.64
C ALA A 22 -13.97 -7.22 -13.16
N LEU A 23 -14.66 -8.34 -13.34
CA LEU A 23 -14.15 -9.67 -13.03
C LEU A 23 -13.23 -10.18 -14.14
N ASP A 24 -13.59 -9.89 -15.39
CA ASP A 24 -12.83 -10.27 -16.57
C ASP A 24 -11.44 -9.60 -16.61
N PHE A 25 -11.37 -8.30 -16.32
CA PHE A 25 -10.09 -7.60 -16.20
C PHE A 25 -9.23 -8.12 -15.04
N ASN A 26 -9.84 -8.58 -13.96
CA ASN A 26 -9.11 -9.15 -12.82
C ASN A 26 -8.50 -10.50 -13.20
N HIS A 27 -9.27 -11.34 -13.92
CA HIS A 27 -8.81 -12.61 -14.45
C HIS A 27 -7.67 -12.42 -15.46
N PHE A 28 -7.87 -11.54 -16.45
CA PHE A 28 -6.85 -11.18 -17.43
C PHE A 28 -5.53 -10.76 -16.75
N ASN A 29 -5.59 -9.83 -15.80
CA ASN A 29 -4.40 -9.34 -15.10
C ASN A 29 -3.68 -10.46 -14.32
N LYS A 30 -4.42 -11.40 -13.73
CA LYS A 30 -3.83 -12.55 -13.02
C LYS A 30 -3.10 -13.50 -13.96
N GLU A 31 -3.71 -13.88 -15.08
CA GLU A 31 -3.08 -14.80 -16.02
C GLU A 31 -1.88 -14.16 -16.72
N LEU A 32 -1.99 -12.88 -17.08
CA LEU A 32 -0.87 -12.11 -17.62
C LEU A 32 0.29 -12.03 -16.63
N PHE A 33 0.01 -11.72 -15.36
CA PHE A 33 1.06 -11.59 -14.34
C PHE A 33 1.77 -12.93 -14.11
N LYS A 34 1.05 -14.05 -14.05
CA LYS A 34 1.66 -15.39 -13.94
C LYS A 34 2.64 -15.69 -15.08
N ALA A 35 2.34 -15.25 -16.30
CA ALA A 35 3.20 -15.47 -17.46
C ALA A 35 4.47 -14.59 -17.42
N ILE A 36 4.38 -13.39 -16.86
CA ILE A 36 5.48 -12.41 -16.83
C ILE A 36 6.34 -12.54 -15.56
N GLU A 37 5.77 -12.89 -14.41
CA GLU A 37 6.45 -13.02 -13.13
C GLU A 37 7.79 -13.78 -13.19
N PRO A 38 7.90 -14.98 -13.82
CA PRO A 38 9.17 -15.69 -13.90
C PRO A 38 10.24 -15.00 -14.76
N LEU A 39 9.85 -14.01 -15.56
CA LEU A 39 10.75 -13.22 -16.41
C LEU A 39 11.25 -11.95 -15.70
N ILE A 40 10.68 -11.60 -14.53
CA ILE A 40 11.05 -10.40 -13.77
C ILE A 40 12.26 -10.69 -12.88
N ILE A 41 13.40 -10.07 -13.20
CA ILE A 41 14.57 -10.06 -12.32
C ILE A 41 14.34 -9.00 -11.24
N SER A 42 13.99 -9.44 -10.02
CA SER A 42 13.80 -8.52 -8.89
C SER A 42 15.15 -8.04 -8.34
N PRO A 43 15.38 -6.72 -8.20
CA PRO A 43 16.59 -6.22 -7.58
C PRO A 43 16.59 -6.53 -6.08
N LYS A 44 17.65 -7.19 -5.59
CA LYS A 44 17.87 -7.41 -4.16
C LYS A 44 18.45 -6.14 -3.53
N ILE A 45 17.59 -5.33 -2.92
CA ILE A 45 18.01 -4.13 -2.19
C ILE A 45 18.00 -4.47 -0.70
N ALA A 46 19.19 -4.65 -0.11
CA ALA A 46 19.34 -4.76 1.33
C ALA A 46 19.49 -3.35 1.95
N LEU A 47 18.54 -2.96 2.79
CA LEU A 47 18.58 -1.68 3.50
C LEU A 47 19.11 -1.90 4.92
N GLN A 48 20.12 -1.16 5.33
CA GLN A 48 20.53 -1.18 6.74
C GLN A 48 19.51 -0.42 7.57
N PHE A 49 18.86 -1.12 8.51
CA PHE A 49 17.73 -0.57 9.27
C PHE A 49 18.10 -0.40 10.77
N PRO A 50 18.55 0.79 11.20
CA PRO A 50 19.06 1.00 12.56
C PRO A 50 17.96 0.84 13.63
N ALA A 51 18.35 0.47 14.85
CA ALA A 51 17.42 0.11 15.93
C ALA A 51 16.42 1.22 16.33
N TRP A 52 16.83 2.49 16.26
CA TRP A 52 15.93 3.61 16.53
C TRP A 52 14.82 3.73 15.46
N LEU A 53 15.15 3.41 14.20
CA LEU A 53 14.20 3.43 13.09
C LEU A 53 13.23 2.24 13.16
N GLN A 54 13.66 1.09 13.69
CA GLN A 54 12.80 -0.05 14.02
C GLN A 54 11.73 0.30 15.05
N SER A 55 12.12 1.04 16.08
CA SER A 55 11.22 1.49 17.14
C SER A 55 10.17 2.47 16.58
N ALA A 56 10.63 3.48 15.82
CA ALA A 56 9.75 4.43 15.15
C ALA A 56 8.78 3.73 14.16
N ALA A 57 9.27 2.78 13.37
CA ALA A 57 8.45 2.00 12.44
C ALA A 57 7.38 1.15 13.13
N SER A 58 7.71 0.58 14.29
CA SER A 58 6.77 -0.24 15.06
C SER A 58 5.66 0.62 15.67
N LEU A 59 5.99 1.81 16.20
CA LEU A 59 4.99 2.79 16.63
C LEU A 59 4.12 3.27 15.47
N GLY A 60 4.73 3.59 14.33
CA GLY A 60 4.01 3.97 13.12
C GLY A 60 3.02 2.89 12.68
N THR A 61 3.44 1.63 12.72
CA THR A 61 2.57 0.48 12.41
C THR A 61 1.41 0.40 13.40
N LEU A 62 1.67 0.48 14.70
CA LEU A 62 0.64 0.37 15.73
C LEU A 62 -0.43 1.45 15.60
N ILE A 63 -0.03 2.69 15.34
CA ILE A 63 -0.94 3.84 15.20
C ILE A 63 -1.81 3.71 13.94
N HIS A 64 -1.22 3.33 12.82
CA HIS A 64 -1.92 3.32 11.52
C HIS A 64 -2.70 2.03 11.26
N LEU A 65 -2.34 0.90 11.88
CA LEU A 65 -2.98 -0.40 11.67
C LEU A 65 -4.49 -0.42 11.91
N PRO A 66 -5.05 0.12 13.02
CA PRO A 66 -6.50 0.10 13.24
C PRO A 66 -7.24 0.91 12.18
N ILE A 67 -6.73 2.11 11.85
CA ILE A 67 -7.32 2.99 10.82
C ILE A 67 -7.30 2.29 9.46
N TYR A 68 -6.15 1.71 9.10
CA TYR A 68 -5.99 0.95 7.86
C TYR A 68 -7.01 -0.19 7.81
N ARG A 69 -7.11 -1.03 8.85
CA ARG A 69 -8.06 -2.15 8.87
C ARG A 69 -9.51 -1.72 8.69
N LEU A 70 -9.93 -0.62 9.31
CA LEU A 70 -11.28 -0.08 9.15
C LEU A 70 -11.55 0.36 7.71
N ILE A 71 -10.62 1.10 7.11
CA ILE A 71 -10.73 1.56 5.72
C ILE A 71 -10.73 0.37 4.76
N THR A 72 -9.83 -0.60 4.96
CA THR A 72 -9.75 -1.80 4.13
C THR A 72 -11.04 -2.62 4.21
N ALA A 73 -11.64 -2.77 5.39
CA ALA A 73 -12.93 -3.44 5.54
C ALA A 73 -14.07 -2.71 4.83
N PHE A 74 -14.09 -1.37 4.91
CA PHE A 74 -15.07 -0.53 4.22
C PHE A 74 -14.95 -0.65 2.70
N VAL A 75 -13.74 -0.55 2.16
CA VAL A 75 -13.47 -0.66 0.72
C VAL A 75 -13.76 -2.08 0.22
N ALA A 76 -13.34 -3.10 0.96
CA ALA A 76 -13.64 -4.49 0.61
C ALA A 76 -15.14 -4.78 0.52
N LYS A 77 -15.98 -4.11 1.32
CA LYS A 77 -17.44 -4.29 1.19
C LYS A 77 -17.99 -3.80 -0.16
N LYS A 78 -17.29 -2.87 -0.83
CA LYS A 78 -17.77 -2.19 -2.04
C LYS A 78 -17.09 -2.63 -3.32
N THR A 79 -15.83 -3.05 -3.27
CA THR A 79 -15.00 -3.28 -4.46
C THR A 79 -14.25 -4.60 -4.44
N LYS A 80 -14.50 -5.48 -3.46
CA LYS A 80 -13.83 -6.78 -3.37
C LYS A 80 -14.03 -7.56 -4.65
N ASN A 81 -12.93 -8.17 -5.13
CA ASN A 81 -12.81 -8.91 -6.39
C ASN A 81 -12.86 -8.09 -7.68
N THR A 82 -12.85 -6.75 -7.60
CA THR A 82 -12.73 -5.90 -8.79
C THR A 82 -11.31 -5.36 -8.93
N VAL A 83 -10.89 -5.03 -10.16
CA VAL A 83 -9.63 -4.32 -10.43
C VAL A 83 -9.55 -2.94 -9.79
N PHE A 84 -10.70 -2.36 -9.41
CA PHE A 84 -10.78 -1.04 -8.78
C PHE A 84 -10.48 -1.07 -7.28
N TYR A 85 -10.35 -2.25 -6.67
CA TYR A 85 -10.11 -2.38 -5.23
C TYR A 85 -8.91 -1.55 -4.78
N ASP A 86 -7.77 -1.69 -5.44
CA ASP A 86 -6.53 -0.99 -5.06
C ASP A 86 -6.62 0.52 -5.29
N SER A 87 -7.22 0.96 -6.39
CA SER A 87 -7.41 2.38 -6.70
C SER A 87 -8.35 3.06 -5.71
N VAL A 88 -9.46 2.40 -5.34
CA VAL A 88 -10.41 2.92 -4.35
C VAL A 88 -9.79 2.91 -2.95
N LEU A 89 -9.07 1.85 -2.58
CA LEU A 89 -8.36 1.79 -1.31
C LEU A 89 -7.34 2.92 -1.21
N PHE A 90 -6.55 3.14 -2.26
CA PHE A 90 -5.60 4.24 -2.34
C PHE A 90 -6.29 5.59 -2.23
N GLY A 91 -7.37 5.83 -2.98
CA GLY A 91 -8.11 7.09 -2.94
C GLY A 91 -8.67 7.38 -1.55
N VAL A 92 -9.32 6.40 -0.91
CA VAL A 92 -9.89 6.57 0.44
C VAL A 92 -8.78 6.81 1.47
N LEU A 93 -7.65 6.10 1.38
CA LEU A 93 -6.51 6.35 2.25
C LEU A 93 -5.91 7.72 2.02
N PHE A 94 -5.70 8.15 0.78
CA PHE A 94 -5.06 9.43 0.46
C PHE A 94 -5.89 10.62 0.96
N PHE A 95 -7.15 10.69 0.56
CA PHE A 95 -8.04 11.78 0.99
C PHE A 95 -8.41 11.67 2.47
N GLY A 96 -8.68 10.45 2.96
CA GLY A 96 -9.01 10.20 4.36
C GLY A 96 -7.85 10.53 5.29
N TYR A 97 -6.60 10.30 4.87
CA TYR A 97 -5.43 10.64 5.66
C TYR A 97 -5.25 12.14 5.82
N GLY A 98 -5.48 12.93 4.76
CA GLY A 98 -5.49 14.40 4.87
C GLY A 98 -6.50 14.91 5.89
N ILE A 99 -7.73 14.37 5.87
CA ILE A 99 -8.77 14.69 6.86
C ILE A 99 -8.34 14.27 8.26
N PHE A 100 -7.76 13.07 8.40
CA PHE A 100 -7.24 12.57 9.67
C PHE A 100 -6.16 13.48 10.26
N LEU A 101 -5.22 13.97 9.45
CA LEU A 101 -4.18 14.90 9.93
C LEU A 101 -4.76 16.23 10.43
N ILE A 102 -5.72 16.80 9.70
CA ILE A 102 -6.42 18.03 10.11
C ILE A 102 -7.17 17.79 11.43
N TRP A 103 -7.84 16.65 11.57
CA TRP A 103 -8.55 16.27 12.78
C TRP A 103 -7.61 16.13 13.98
N VAL A 104 -6.46 15.45 13.82
CA VAL A 104 -5.44 15.34 14.87
C VAL A 104 -4.89 16.72 15.26
N ALA A 105 -4.58 17.57 14.28
CA ALA A 105 -4.13 18.94 14.52
C ALA A 105 -5.12 19.73 15.39
N TRP A 106 -6.41 19.65 15.02
CA TRP A 106 -7.50 20.32 15.71
C TRP A 106 -7.66 19.82 17.15
N VAL A 107 -7.64 18.50 17.38
CA VAL A 107 -7.73 17.91 18.73
C VAL A 107 -6.55 18.35 19.61
N ILE A 108 -5.33 18.34 19.09
CA ILE A 108 -4.14 18.77 19.86
C ILE A 108 -4.22 20.24 20.22
N TRP A 109 -4.66 21.09 19.28
CA TRP A 109 -4.86 22.50 19.54
C TRP A 109 -5.94 22.73 20.62
N MET A 110 -7.06 22.03 20.57
CA MET A 110 -8.14 22.14 21.56
C MET A 110 -7.68 21.78 22.98
N ILE A 111 -6.78 20.81 23.12
CA ILE A 111 -6.27 20.37 24.43
C ILE A 111 -5.16 21.29 24.93
N THR A 112 -4.18 21.57 24.08
CA THR A 112 -2.93 22.25 24.48
C THR A 112 -2.98 23.76 24.32
N HIS A 113 -3.89 24.29 23.51
CA HIS A 113 -3.94 25.70 23.07
C HIS A 113 -2.62 26.19 22.44
N HIS A 114 -1.74 25.27 22.02
CA HIS A 114 -0.43 25.57 21.45
C HIS A 114 -0.37 25.23 19.96
N TRP A 115 -0.32 26.26 19.12
CA TRP A 115 -0.35 26.12 17.66
C TRP A 115 0.86 25.37 17.08
N ILE A 116 2.04 25.49 17.70
CA ILE A 116 3.26 24.78 17.26
C ILE A 116 3.08 23.28 17.42
N LEU A 117 2.59 22.82 18.58
CA LEU A 117 2.36 21.39 18.83
C LEU A 117 1.29 20.83 17.89
N ALA A 118 0.25 21.62 17.64
CA ALA A 118 -0.82 21.27 16.70
C ALA A 118 -0.33 21.13 15.25
N LEU A 119 0.80 21.74 14.88
CA LEU A 119 1.39 21.62 13.54
C LEU A 119 2.50 20.56 13.48
N CYS A 120 3.41 20.53 14.45
CA CYS A 120 4.55 19.63 14.45
C CYS A 120 4.12 18.16 14.61
N TRP A 121 3.16 17.87 15.49
CA TRP A 121 2.79 16.49 15.80
C TRP A 121 2.10 15.77 14.62
N PRO A 122 1.14 16.38 13.90
CA PRO A 122 0.58 15.77 12.70
C PRO A 122 1.62 15.54 11.60
N LEU A 123 2.63 16.41 11.46
CA LEU A 123 3.70 16.24 10.47
C LEU A 123 4.64 15.07 10.79
N LEU A 124 4.71 14.63 12.05
CA LEU A 124 5.44 13.42 12.44
C LEU A 124 4.72 12.12 12.04
N LEU A 125 3.40 12.15 11.85
CA LEU A 125 2.63 10.94 11.49
C LEU A 125 3.00 10.39 10.10
N PRO A 126 3.16 11.20 9.03
CA PRO A 126 3.68 10.75 7.74
C PRO A 126 5.09 10.14 7.86
N LEU A 127 5.96 10.72 8.69
CA LEU A 127 7.31 10.21 8.94
C LEU A 127 7.26 8.82 9.60
N LEU A 128 6.36 8.62 10.57
CA LEU A 128 6.14 7.32 11.20
C LEU A 128 5.53 6.30 10.23
N ALA A 129 4.61 6.72 9.36
CA ALA A 129 4.06 5.87 8.31
C ALA A 129 5.16 5.45 7.31
N TYR A 130 6.04 6.37 6.91
CA TYR A 130 7.18 6.08 6.05
C TYR A 130 8.15 5.07 6.71
N ALA A 131 8.48 5.26 7.99
CA ALA A 131 9.31 4.31 8.73
C ALA A 131 8.68 2.90 8.76
N ALA A 132 7.36 2.80 8.96
CA ALA A 132 6.63 1.53 8.92
C ALA A 132 6.71 0.85 7.53
N VAL A 133 6.61 1.62 6.45
CA VAL A 133 6.76 1.10 5.08
C VAL A 133 8.19 0.60 4.85
N MET A 134 9.21 1.36 5.24
CA MET A 134 10.60 0.97 5.07
C MET A 134 10.96 -0.30 5.83
N LYS A 135 10.44 -0.47 7.05
CA LYS A 135 10.58 -1.72 7.82
C LYS A 135 10.02 -2.91 7.03
N LYS A 136 8.80 -2.76 6.49
CA LYS A 136 8.14 -3.81 5.71
C LYS A 136 8.88 -4.14 4.41
N ILE A 137 9.50 -3.15 3.75
CA ILE A 137 10.35 -3.36 2.58
C ILE A 137 11.59 -4.17 2.97
N ASN A 138 12.24 -3.81 4.08
CA ASN A 138 13.41 -4.53 4.56
C ASN A 138 13.10 -6.00 4.92
N GLU A 139 12.02 -6.24 5.67
CA GLU A 139 11.56 -7.59 6.00
C GLU A 139 11.32 -8.45 4.74
N ARG A 140 10.80 -7.85 3.66
CA ARG A 140 10.61 -8.57 2.38
C ARG A 140 11.91 -8.86 1.66
N ALA A 141 12.89 -7.95 1.75
CA ALA A 141 14.21 -8.15 1.17
C ALA A 141 15.00 -9.26 1.87
N GLU A 142 14.77 -9.48 3.17
CA GLU A 142 15.41 -10.56 3.94
C GLU A 142 14.82 -11.96 3.62
N LEU A 143 13.58 -12.03 3.12
CA LEU A 143 12.86 -13.28 2.84
C LEU A 143 13.04 -13.84 1.41
N GLY A 144 13.67 -13.08 0.49
CA GLY A 144 13.82 -13.44 -0.94
C GLY A 144 15.26 -13.64 -1.40
#